data_AF-A0A7X8BMP3-F1
#
_entry.id   AF-A0A7X8BMP3-F1
#
_cell.length_a   1.000
_cell.length_b   1.000
_cell.length_c   1.000
_cell.angle_alpha   90.00
_cell.angle_beta   90.00
_cell.angle_gamma   90.00
#
_symmetry.space_group_name_H-M   'P 1'
#
loop_
_entity.id
_entity.type
_entity.pdbx_description
1 polymer ?
#
loop_
_entity_poly.entity_id
_entity_poly.type
_entity_poly.pdbx_seq_one_letter_code
_entity_poly.pdbx_strand_id
1 'polypeptide(L)'
;MSARCLRFSLLMLLVLCLWTGCATKDSDGAKKFVNDYWTRVFKGDARKAYGMLTGRSKRRLKYKEYAENIAFGTKRTAVKDSFFEAYAPACSVGIGPAMISGDTAVVEVLLTIPDLPNLNRTTLLPKADSLFGQKDSLARNEWLLRERTKAIRNKHYRPLIMHLTLRLAWEWFNWHLIYE
;
A
#
# COMPACT_ATOMS: atom_id res chain seq x y z
N MET A 1 24.89 34.19 31.68
CA MET A 1 23.97 33.59 30.68
C MET A 1 22.69 33.18 31.40
N SER A 2 21.56 33.75 30.98
CA SER A 2 20.32 33.82 31.77
C SER A 2 19.53 32.51 31.77
N ALA A 3 19.10 32.05 32.94
CA ALA A 3 18.24 30.88 33.17
C ALA A 3 16.87 30.95 32.44
N ARG A 4 16.55 32.10 31.82
CA ARG A 4 15.35 32.32 31.02
C ARG A 4 15.45 31.74 29.59
N CYS A 5 16.66 31.58 29.03
CA CYS A 5 16.82 30.95 27.71
C CYS A 5 16.54 29.45 27.73
N LEU A 6 16.94 28.73 28.79
CA LEU A 6 16.76 27.27 28.86
C LEU A 6 15.28 26.84 28.94
N ARG A 7 14.41 27.65 29.56
CA ARG A 7 12.98 27.32 29.72
C ARG A 7 12.21 27.44 28.40
N PHE A 8 12.59 28.35 27.51
CA PHE A 8 11.96 28.50 26.20
C PHE A 8 12.35 27.38 25.23
N SER A 9 13.59 26.90 25.29
CA SER A 9 14.05 25.78 24.45
C SER A 9 13.39 24.45 24.81
N LEU A 10 13.11 24.21 26.10
CA LEU A 10 12.44 22.98 26.55
C LEU A 10 10.95 22.95 26.17
N LEU A 11 10.28 24.11 26.22
CA LEU A 11 8.87 24.25 25.81
C LEU A 11 8.68 24.08 24.30
N MET A 12 9.61 24.57 23.48
CA MET A 12 9.61 24.35 22.03
C MET A 12 9.82 22.87 21.66
N LEU A 13 10.69 22.14 22.39
CA LEU A 13 10.87 20.70 22.21
C LEU A 13 9.64 19.88 22.62
N LEU A 14 8.94 20.27 23.70
CA LEU A 14 7.68 19.64 24.11
C LEU A 14 6.52 19.92 23.14
N VAL A 15 6.45 21.11 22.55
CA VAL A 15 5.44 21.46 21.53
C VAL A 15 5.74 20.75 20.19
N LEU A 16 7.01 20.54 19.84
CA LEU A 16 7.38 19.74 18.67
C LEU A 16 7.08 18.25 18.84
N CYS A 17 7.16 17.70 20.06
CA CYS A 17 6.75 16.31 20.34
C CYS A 17 5.23 16.10 20.40
N LEU A 18 4.43 17.15 20.57
CA LEU A 18 2.96 17.05 20.53
C LEU A 18 2.39 17.13 19.10
N TRP A 19 3.23 17.45 18.11
CA TRP A 19 2.88 17.50 16.69
C TRP A 19 3.48 16.36 15.86
N THR A 20 4.19 15.42 16.47
CA THR A 20 4.37 14.09 15.89
C THR A 20 3.09 13.32 16.15
N GLY A 21 2.15 13.36 15.20
CA GLY A 21 0.80 12.82 15.35
C GLY A 21 0.77 11.47 16.07
N CYS A 22 0.43 11.50 17.36
CA CYS A 22 0.14 10.30 18.12
C CYS A 22 -0.97 9.56 17.39
N ALA A 23 -0.80 8.26 17.18
CA ALA A 23 -1.89 7.45 16.69
C ALA A 23 -3.06 7.58 17.68
N THR A 24 -4.23 7.91 17.17
CA THR A 24 -5.44 8.07 17.96
C THR A 24 -6.30 6.82 17.79
N LYS A 25 -6.82 6.31 18.90
CA LYS A 25 -7.76 5.18 18.92
C LYS A 25 -9.16 5.67 18.61
N ASP A 26 -9.32 6.30 17.44
CA ASP A 26 -10.56 6.90 16.96
C ASP A 26 -10.75 6.65 15.45
N SER A 27 -11.90 7.09 14.94
CA SER A 27 -12.29 6.86 13.55
C SER A 27 -11.28 7.47 12.59
N ASP A 28 -10.80 8.68 12.88
CA ASP A 28 -9.89 9.40 11.99
C ASP A 28 -8.50 8.75 11.96
N GLY A 29 -8.02 8.25 13.10
CA GLY A 29 -6.81 7.44 13.19
C GLY A 29 -6.92 6.14 12.39
N ALA A 30 -8.06 5.45 12.47
CA ALA A 30 -8.31 4.22 11.69
C ALA A 30 -8.35 4.51 10.18
N LYS A 31 -9.04 5.57 9.76
CA LYS A 31 -9.12 6.01 8.36
C LYS A 31 -7.74 6.40 7.81
N LYS A 32 -6.98 7.18 8.58
CA LYS A 32 -5.61 7.58 8.23
C LYS A 32 -4.70 6.37 8.07
N PHE A 33 -4.78 5.41 9.00
CA PHE A 33 -4.02 4.16 8.91
C PHE A 33 -4.32 3.39 7.61
N VAL A 34 -5.59 3.25 7.24
CA VAL A 34 -5.99 2.55 6.01
C VAL A 34 -5.48 3.27 4.75
N ASN A 35 -5.57 4.60 4.73
CA ASN A 35 -5.01 5.40 3.63
C ASN A 35 -3.50 5.20 3.50
N ASP A 36 -2.77 5.22 4.62
CA ASP A 36 -1.32 5.02 4.66
C ASP A 36 -0.95 3.59 4.21
N TYR A 37 -1.75 2.58 4.58
CA TYR A 37 -1.56 1.19 4.16
C TYR A 37 -1.64 1.07 2.64
N TRP A 38 -2.74 1.53 2.04
CA TRP A 38 -2.91 1.46 0.59
C TRP A 38 -1.90 2.32 -0.17
N THR A 39 -1.51 3.47 0.37
CA THR A 39 -0.45 4.29 -0.20
C THR A 39 0.88 3.54 -0.26
N ARG A 40 1.24 2.78 0.78
CA ARG A 40 2.45 1.95 0.80
C ARG A 40 2.36 0.80 -0.19
N VAL A 41 1.17 0.19 -0.30
CA VAL A 41 0.90 -0.83 -1.31
C VAL A 41 1.11 -0.23 -2.71
N PHE A 42 0.39 0.82 -3.08
CA PHE A 42 0.51 1.41 -4.42
C PHE A 42 1.93 1.87 -4.78
N LYS A 43 2.74 2.26 -3.80
CA LYS A 43 4.14 2.67 -3.98
C LYS A 43 5.17 1.53 -4.06
N GLY A 44 4.78 0.26 -3.98
CA GLY A 44 5.78 -0.81 -4.03
C GLY A 44 6.51 -1.04 -2.70
N ASP A 45 6.04 -0.51 -1.56
CA ASP A 45 6.67 -0.67 -0.23
C ASP A 45 6.08 -1.83 0.59
N ALA A 46 6.27 -3.05 0.10
CA ALA A 46 5.76 -4.28 0.72
C ALA A 46 6.24 -4.45 2.17
N ARG A 47 7.49 -4.08 2.49
CA ARG A 47 8.04 -4.25 3.84
C ARG A 47 7.31 -3.35 4.84
N LYS A 48 7.04 -2.09 4.48
CA LYS A 48 6.28 -1.18 5.34
C LYS A 48 4.81 -1.56 5.43
N ALA A 49 4.20 -2.03 4.35
CA ALA A 49 2.82 -2.50 4.36
C ALA A 49 2.66 -3.78 5.21
N TYR A 50 3.60 -4.72 5.09
CA TYR A 50 3.66 -5.92 5.95
C TYR A 50 3.83 -5.58 7.43
N GLY A 51 4.65 -4.57 7.74
CA GLY A 51 4.83 -4.08 9.11
C GLY A 51 3.55 -3.56 9.76
N MET A 52 2.56 -3.15 8.96
CA MET A 52 1.27 -2.64 9.42
C MET A 52 0.26 -3.76 9.73
N LEU A 53 0.58 -5.01 9.44
CA LEU A 53 -0.28 -6.14 9.81
C LEU A 53 -0.19 -6.43 11.32
N THR A 54 -1.27 -6.97 11.90
CA THR A 54 -1.27 -7.43 13.30
C THR A 54 -0.22 -8.49 13.56
N GLY A 55 0.18 -8.65 14.82
CA GLY A 55 1.07 -9.74 15.23
C GLY A 55 0.55 -11.13 14.82
N ARG A 56 -0.78 -11.35 14.92
CA ARG A 56 -1.43 -12.59 14.51
C ARG A 56 -1.38 -12.82 13.01
N SER A 57 -1.69 -11.80 12.20
CA SER A 57 -1.61 -11.86 10.73
C SER A 57 -0.20 -12.28 10.28
N LYS A 58 0.84 -11.66 10.86
CA LYS A 58 2.25 -11.93 10.51
C LYS A 58 2.73 -13.33 10.89
N ARG A 59 2.08 -14.00 11.84
CA ARG A 59 2.37 -15.42 12.16
C ARG A 59 1.77 -16.38 11.14
N ARG A 60 0.65 -15.99 10.52
CA ARG A 60 -0.07 -16.81 9.53
C ARG A 60 0.49 -16.62 8.13
N LEU A 61 0.69 -15.36 7.73
CA LEU A 61 1.15 -14.98 6.41
C LEU A 61 2.60 -14.53 6.48
N LYS A 62 3.52 -15.32 5.93
CA LYS A 62 4.95 -14.97 5.91
C LYS A 62 5.20 -13.81 4.95
N TYR A 63 6.20 -12.98 5.23
CA TYR A 63 6.54 -11.82 4.38
C TYR A 63 6.69 -12.16 2.89
N LYS A 64 7.34 -13.28 2.56
CA LYS A 64 7.54 -13.70 1.16
C LYS A 64 6.20 -13.91 0.44
N GLU A 65 5.29 -14.63 1.09
CA GLU A 65 3.95 -14.93 0.58
C GLU A 65 3.10 -13.66 0.49
N TYR A 66 3.14 -12.80 1.51
CA TYR A 66 2.52 -11.47 1.46
C TYR A 66 3.02 -10.69 0.24
N ALA A 67 4.33 -10.56 0.08
CA ALA A 67 4.94 -9.82 -1.00
C ALA A 67 4.55 -10.38 -2.38
N GLU A 68 4.47 -11.70 -2.53
CA GLU A 68 3.95 -12.37 -3.73
C GLU A 68 2.47 -12.02 -3.99
N ASN A 69 1.61 -12.09 -2.97
CA ASN A 69 0.16 -11.84 -3.08
C ASN A 69 -0.16 -10.40 -3.50
N ILE A 70 0.57 -9.42 -3.00
CA ILE A 70 0.38 -8.03 -3.40
C ILE A 70 1.09 -7.71 -4.74
N ALA A 71 1.76 -8.68 -5.38
CA ALA A 71 2.56 -8.57 -6.63
C ALA A 71 3.92 -7.84 -6.50
N PHE A 72 4.50 -7.82 -5.32
CA PHE A 72 5.78 -7.21 -4.97
C PHE A 72 6.81 -8.33 -4.89
N GLY A 73 7.36 -8.76 -6.03
CA GLY A 73 8.50 -9.67 -5.95
C GLY A 73 9.60 -9.05 -5.06
N THR A 74 10.23 -9.83 -4.20
CA THR A 74 11.09 -9.36 -3.08
C THR A 74 12.30 -8.50 -3.48
N LYS A 75 12.72 -8.54 -4.76
CA LYS A 75 13.84 -7.77 -5.31
C LYS A 75 13.34 -6.51 -6.02
N ARG A 76 13.86 -5.34 -5.65
CA ARG A 76 13.73 -4.10 -6.42
C ARG A 76 14.58 -4.18 -7.68
N THR A 77 14.02 -3.72 -8.80
CA THR A 77 14.71 -3.58 -10.09
C THR A 77 14.24 -2.28 -10.72
N ALA A 78 15.05 -1.66 -11.58
CA ALA A 78 14.68 -0.41 -12.26
C ALA A 78 13.36 -0.53 -13.03
N VAL A 79 13.06 -1.71 -13.59
CA VAL A 79 11.79 -1.97 -14.30
C VAL A 79 10.59 -1.93 -13.34
N LYS A 80 10.73 -2.50 -12.13
CA LYS A 80 9.69 -2.46 -11.09
C LYS A 80 9.50 -1.06 -10.53
N ASP A 81 10.58 -0.36 -10.27
CA ASP A 81 10.52 1.01 -9.72
C ASP A 81 9.78 1.93 -10.72
N SER A 82 10.15 1.86 -12.01
CA SER A 82 9.46 2.57 -13.10
C SER A 82 7.97 2.22 -13.22
N PHE A 83 7.61 0.96 -12.97
CA PHE A 83 6.21 0.53 -12.90
C PHE A 83 5.47 1.18 -11.74
N PHE A 84 6.01 1.15 -10.52
CA PHE A 84 5.34 1.74 -9.35
C PHE A 84 5.24 3.26 -9.43
N GLU A 85 6.21 3.94 -10.05
CA GLU A 85 6.14 5.37 -10.37
C GLU A 85 4.94 5.71 -11.27
N ALA A 86 4.58 4.83 -12.19
CA ALA A 86 3.39 5.01 -13.04
C ALA A 86 2.11 4.53 -12.34
N TYR A 87 2.18 3.42 -11.61
CA TYR A 87 1.03 2.76 -11.00
C TYR A 87 0.48 3.54 -9.80
N ALA A 88 1.34 4.03 -8.90
CA ALA A 88 0.91 4.73 -7.70
C ALA A 88 0.01 5.95 -7.98
N PRO A 89 0.34 6.89 -8.88
CA PRO A 89 -0.52 8.03 -9.18
C PRO A 89 -1.77 7.65 -9.99
N ALA A 90 -1.81 6.46 -10.60
CA ALA A 90 -2.98 5.93 -11.30
C ALA A 90 -3.98 5.24 -10.36
N CYS A 91 -3.63 5.06 -9.09
CA CYS A 91 -4.50 4.47 -8.08
C CYS A 91 -5.11 5.55 -7.19
N SER A 92 -6.34 5.34 -6.73
CA SER A 92 -6.97 6.15 -5.70
C SER A 92 -7.62 5.28 -4.62
N VAL A 93 -7.67 5.83 -3.41
CA VAL A 93 -8.32 5.23 -2.25
C VAL A 93 -9.36 6.22 -1.71
N GLY A 94 -10.63 5.82 -1.77
CA GLY A 94 -11.73 6.47 -1.07
C GLY A 94 -11.93 5.78 0.27
N ILE A 95 -11.85 6.54 1.36
CA ILE A 95 -12.07 6.02 2.70
C ILE A 95 -13.50 6.35 3.13
N GLY A 96 -14.29 5.32 3.36
CA GLY A 96 -15.67 5.41 3.81
C GLY A 96 -15.81 5.56 5.34
N PRO A 97 -17.00 5.22 5.88
CA PRO A 97 -17.22 5.15 7.31
C PRO A 97 -16.25 4.20 8.02
N ALA A 98 -15.93 4.54 9.28
CA ALA A 98 -15.17 3.71 10.18
C ALA A 98 -15.99 3.47 11.46
N MET A 99 -16.22 2.21 11.80
CA MET A 99 -16.94 1.81 13.01
C MET A 99 -15.95 1.24 14.01
N ILE A 100 -15.93 1.77 15.24
CA ILE A 100 -15.02 1.33 16.30
C ILE A 100 -15.80 0.59 17.36
N SER A 101 -15.27 -0.57 17.76
CA SER A 101 -15.77 -1.37 18.86
C SER A 101 -14.58 -1.87 19.69
N GLY A 102 -14.38 -1.24 20.86
CA GLY A 102 -13.27 -1.57 21.75
C GLY A 102 -11.92 -1.39 21.07
N ASP A 103 -11.12 -2.46 20.99
CA ASP A 103 -9.81 -2.49 20.32
C ASP A 103 -9.90 -2.88 18.84
N THR A 104 -11.08 -2.82 18.23
CA THR A 104 -11.27 -3.16 16.82
C THR A 104 -11.92 -2.04 16.04
N ALA A 105 -11.60 -1.95 14.76
CA ALA A 105 -12.28 -1.07 13.83
C ALA A 105 -12.63 -1.79 12.53
N VAL A 106 -13.72 -1.39 11.91
CA VAL A 106 -14.11 -1.81 10.57
C VAL A 106 -14.19 -0.56 9.70
N VAL A 107 -13.43 -0.54 8.60
CA VAL A 107 -13.32 0.61 7.70
C VAL A 107 -13.74 0.20 6.30
N GLU A 108 -14.69 0.94 5.73
CA GLU A 108 -15.07 0.79 4.32
C GLU A 108 -14.06 1.48 3.41
N VAL A 109 -13.70 0.81 2.32
CA VAL A 109 -12.69 1.30 1.38
C VAL A 109 -13.18 1.11 -0.04
N LEU A 110 -13.06 2.17 -0.83
CA LEU A 110 -13.25 2.15 -2.27
C LEU A 110 -11.90 2.31 -2.95
N LEU A 111 -11.44 1.31 -3.67
CA LEU A 111 -10.22 1.39 -4.46
C LEU A 111 -10.57 1.60 -5.92
N THR A 112 -9.90 2.56 -6.56
CA THR A 112 -9.89 2.66 -8.02
C THR A 112 -8.47 2.40 -8.48
N ILE A 113 -8.25 1.31 -9.21
CA ILE A 113 -6.92 0.89 -9.68
C ILE A 113 -6.96 0.54 -11.18
N PRO A 114 -5.82 0.53 -11.89
CA PRO A 114 -5.76 -0.04 -13.23
C PRO A 114 -6.14 -1.53 -13.25
N ASP A 115 -7.05 -1.93 -14.15
CA ASP A 115 -7.44 -3.33 -14.38
C ASP A 115 -6.34 -4.09 -15.14
N LEU A 116 -5.23 -4.34 -14.45
CA LEU A 116 -4.10 -5.09 -14.99
C LEU A 116 -4.45 -6.52 -15.40
N PRO A 117 -5.30 -7.29 -14.66
CA PRO A 117 -5.71 -8.62 -15.10
C PRO A 117 -6.38 -8.61 -16.48
N ASN A 118 -7.28 -7.67 -16.74
CA ASN A 118 -7.92 -7.53 -18.04
C ASN A 118 -6.94 -7.09 -19.13
N LEU A 119 -6.11 -6.07 -18.87
CA LEU A 119 -5.06 -5.62 -19.78
C LEU A 119 -4.11 -6.76 -20.18
N ASN A 120 -3.75 -7.59 -19.21
CA ASN A 120 -2.91 -8.77 -19.43
C ASN A 120 -3.60 -9.78 -20.35
N ARG A 121 -4.82 -10.19 -20.01
CA ARG A 121 -5.54 -11.23 -20.75
C ARG A 121 -5.87 -10.81 -22.18
N THR A 122 -6.28 -9.57 -22.38
CA THR A 122 -6.78 -9.10 -23.68
C THR A 122 -5.69 -8.65 -24.63
N THR A 123 -4.61 -8.03 -24.11
CA THR A 123 -3.62 -7.36 -24.96
C THR A 123 -2.21 -7.91 -24.78
N LEU A 124 -1.74 -8.04 -23.53
CA LEU A 124 -0.31 -8.24 -23.27
C LEU A 124 0.13 -9.70 -23.33
N LEU A 125 -0.65 -10.63 -22.78
CA LEU A 125 -0.30 -12.05 -22.76
C LEU A 125 -0.25 -12.66 -24.16
N PRO A 126 -1.23 -12.45 -25.07
CA PRO A 126 -1.14 -12.98 -26.43
C PRO A 126 0.11 -12.48 -27.18
N LYS A 127 0.49 -11.22 -26.97
CA LYS A 127 1.69 -10.61 -27.56
C LYS A 127 2.99 -11.10 -26.90
N ALA A 128 2.99 -11.34 -25.60
CA ALA A 128 4.13 -11.92 -24.91
C ALA A 128 4.35 -13.37 -25.37
N ASP A 129 3.29 -14.14 -25.54
CA ASP A 129 3.36 -15.54 -25.96
C ASP A 129 3.88 -15.67 -27.40
N SER A 130 3.58 -14.72 -28.29
CA SER A 130 4.15 -14.72 -29.65
C SER A 130 5.63 -14.34 -29.70
N LEU A 131 6.12 -13.52 -28.76
CA LEU A 131 7.51 -13.06 -28.72
C LEU A 131 8.45 -13.99 -27.94
N PHE A 132 7.96 -14.59 -26.86
CA PHE A 132 8.77 -15.34 -25.89
C PHE A 132 8.32 -16.79 -25.70
N GLY A 133 7.19 -17.19 -26.29
CA GLY A 133 6.48 -18.42 -25.95
C GLY A 133 5.78 -18.33 -24.58
N GLN A 134 5.11 -19.42 -24.19
CA GLN A 134 4.36 -19.48 -22.93
C GLN A 134 5.23 -19.75 -21.69
N LYS A 135 6.52 -20.07 -21.88
CA LYS A 135 7.41 -20.37 -20.75
C LYS A 135 7.69 -19.11 -19.93
N ASP A 136 7.62 -19.27 -18.62
CA ASP A 136 7.99 -18.19 -17.71
C ASP A 136 9.50 -17.94 -17.79
N SER A 137 9.88 -16.70 -18.12
CA SER A 137 11.27 -16.28 -18.24
C SER A 137 11.43 -14.86 -17.73
N LEU A 138 12.62 -14.53 -17.23
CA LEU A 138 12.92 -13.19 -16.73
C LEU A 138 12.65 -12.11 -17.80
N ALA A 139 13.06 -12.36 -19.05
CA ALA A 139 12.85 -11.45 -20.17
C ALA A 139 11.36 -11.21 -20.45
N ARG A 140 10.54 -12.27 -20.44
CA ARG A 140 9.08 -12.17 -20.62
C ARG A 140 8.44 -11.33 -19.52
N ASN A 141 8.83 -11.57 -18.26
CA ASN A 141 8.28 -10.84 -17.11
C ASN A 141 8.68 -9.36 -17.11
N GLU A 142 9.93 -9.05 -17.43
CA GLU A 142 10.37 -7.66 -17.56
C GLU A 142 9.66 -6.95 -18.72
N TRP A 143 9.48 -7.63 -19.86
CA TRP A 143 8.76 -7.08 -21.00
C TRP A 143 7.31 -6.77 -20.65
N LEU A 144 6.59 -7.72 -20.04
CA LEU A 144 5.21 -7.53 -19.56
C LEU A 144 5.11 -6.33 -18.62
N LEU A 145 6.06 -6.20 -17.70
CA LEU A 145 6.07 -5.11 -16.74
C LEU A 145 6.29 -3.75 -17.43
N ARG A 146 7.22 -3.66 -18.39
CA ARG A 146 7.44 -2.43 -19.18
C ARG A 146 6.20 -2.04 -19.99
N GLU A 147 5.52 -3.00 -20.61
CA GLU A 147 4.32 -2.72 -21.39
C GLU A 147 3.13 -2.30 -20.51
N ARG A 148 2.97 -2.88 -19.32
CA ARG A 148 2.03 -2.38 -18.30
C ARG A 148 2.34 -0.94 -17.92
N THR A 149 3.60 -0.63 -17.64
CA THR A 149 4.04 0.74 -17.31
C THR A 149 3.67 1.73 -18.42
N LYS A 150 3.93 1.39 -19.69
CA LYS A 150 3.56 2.22 -20.84
C LYS A 150 2.05 2.41 -20.93
N ALA A 151 1.28 1.34 -20.79
CA ALA A 151 -0.19 1.41 -20.81
C ALA A 151 -0.73 2.32 -19.71
N ILE A 152 -0.17 2.25 -18.50
CA ILE A 152 -0.56 3.12 -17.39
C ILE A 152 -0.23 4.59 -17.68
N ARG A 153 1.00 4.89 -18.12
CA ARG A 153 1.44 6.26 -18.45
C ARG A 153 0.59 6.89 -19.55
N ASN A 154 0.21 6.08 -20.54
CA ASN A 154 -0.62 6.52 -21.66
C ASN A 154 -2.12 6.47 -21.36
N LYS A 155 -2.54 6.11 -20.12
CA LYS A 155 -3.94 5.92 -19.73
C LYS A 155 -4.70 4.91 -20.60
N HIS A 156 -3.98 3.95 -21.18
CA HIS A 156 -4.53 2.86 -22.00
C HIS A 156 -4.88 1.64 -21.12
N TYR A 157 -5.74 1.86 -20.13
CA TYR A 157 -6.26 0.81 -19.27
C TYR A 157 -7.70 1.14 -18.86
N ARG A 158 -8.47 0.13 -18.47
CA ARG A 158 -9.77 0.34 -17.82
C ARG A 158 -9.56 0.44 -16.31
N PRO A 159 -10.22 1.39 -15.62
CA PRO A 159 -10.22 1.39 -14.17
C PRO A 159 -11.04 0.20 -13.64
N LEU A 160 -10.53 -0.43 -12.59
CA LEU A 160 -11.21 -1.41 -11.76
C LEU A 160 -11.58 -0.73 -10.43
N ILE A 161 -12.87 -0.77 -10.09
CA ILE A 161 -13.40 -0.24 -8.83
C ILE A 161 -13.66 -1.42 -7.91
N MET A 162 -13.10 -1.40 -6.70
CA MET A 162 -13.25 -2.46 -5.70
C MET A 162 -13.75 -1.87 -4.39
N HIS A 163 -14.85 -2.41 -3.88
CA HIS A 163 -15.35 -2.12 -2.55
C HIS A 163 -14.84 -3.18 -1.58
N LEU A 164 -14.13 -2.74 -0.54
CA LEU A 164 -13.53 -3.59 0.47
C LEU A 164 -13.97 -3.15 1.86
N THR A 165 -14.01 -4.11 2.78
CA THR A 165 -14.19 -3.86 4.20
C THR A 165 -12.96 -4.34 4.93
N LEU A 166 -12.21 -3.43 5.55
CA LEU A 166 -10.98 -3.77 6.26
C LEU A 166 -11.21 -3.80 7.77
N ARG A 167 -10.69 -4.84 8.40
CA ARG A 167 -10.72 -5.00 9.87
C ARG A 167 -9.39 -4.62 10.46
N LEU A 168 -9.41 -3.77 11.47
CA LEU A 168 -8.24 -3.31 12.20
C LEU A 168 -8.30 -3.78 13.65
N ALA A 169 -7.13 -3.96 14.26
CA ALA A 169 -6.96 -4.13 15.70
C ALA A 169 -6.05 -3.03 16.24
N TRP A 170 -6.34 -2.54 17.44
CA TRP A 170 -5.47 -1.64 18.18
C TRP A 170 -4.43 -2.46 18.94
N GLU A 171 -3.19 -2.44 18.46
CA GLU A 171 -2.05 -3.13 19.08
C GLU A 171 -0.92 -2.12 19.28
N TRP A 172 -0.28 -2.13 20.45
CA TRP A 172 0.96 -1.38 20.71
C TRP A 172 0.82 0.12 20.40
N PHE A 173 -0.30 0.71 20.84
CA PHE A 173 -0.63 2.12 20.65
C PHE A 173 -0.78 2.55 19.18
N ASN A 174 -1.15 1.63 18.28
CA ASN A 174 -1.48 1.97 16.89
C ASN A 174 -2.53 1.01 16.31
N TRP A 175 -3.16 1.41 15.21
CA TRP A 175 -3.98 0.51 14.40
C TRP A 175 -3.09 -0.45 13.60
N HIS A 176 -3.57 -1.67 13.43
CA HIS A 176 -2.93 -2.72 12.64
C HIS A 176 -3.97 -3.48 11.82
N LEU A 177 -3.63 -3.85 10.60
CA LEU A 177 -4.54 -4.57 9.69
C LEU A 177 -4.63 -6.06 10.06
N ILE A 178 -5.85 -6.54 10.27
CA ILE A 178 -6.14 -7.97 10.34
C ILE A 178 -6.21 -8.48 8.90
N TYR A 179 -5.30 -9.40 8.57
CA TYR A 179 -5.24 -10.04 7.26
C TYR A 179 -5.85 -11.43 7.43
N GLU A 180 -7.01 -11.63 6.82
CA GLU A 180 -7.79 -12.87 6.88
C GLU A 180 -7.50 -13.77 5.68
#